data_AF-A0A2J6HVM2-F1
#
_entry.id   AF-A0A2J6HVM2-F1
#
_cell.length_a   1.000
_cell.length_b   1.000
_cell.length_c   1.000
_cell.angle_alpha   90.00
_cell.angle_beta   90.00
_cell.angle_gamma   90.00
#
_symmetry.space_group_name_H-M   'P 1'
#
loop_
_entity.id
_entity.type
_entity.pdbx_description
1 polymer ?
#
loop_
_entity_poly.entity_id
_entity_poly.type
_entity_poly.pdbx_seq_one_letter_code
_entity_poly.pdbx_strand_id
1 'polypeptide(L)'
;MRRALYAAFLILAIGLIGGFLHTKENRKTNDPLEYIGIEGEKNMVPNDWFAYQRMWPHKTLNRKAMQEGMRQAHLMPERKDDYTWELVGPTNIGGRIVDIEFHPDEPEVLYIGAATGGVLKTENSGDTWINTFIDVPNVNIGDICIDPNDKETVWVGTGEPNNASLSYYGDGLYKSENGGATWENKGLIESCYIARIVVDYNNSDRLFVAACGDLFNPSDERGIYRSVNGGEEWEQVLFVTDTTAAIDLVQHPENPDILYAGMWERTRSFTARRSFGYSTGVYRTIDGGDTWEELTNGLPQGEAGRVGIAIAQSNPDVMYAWYDMPNQNVEVYRSDDGGDSWIQKPTSILQGMNSTFGWYFGQIHVDPNDEDRVYLMGMALWRTENGGNNWTVLSDYSNMDEIHVDHHAMKTVATTNRVWEGNDGGLYYSDDYGDTWTKVNNLPVTQPYALDVSQQNPEKIICGTQDNGSNMTTSGMNQWYQVLGGDGMYCRIDYSNDNIYYAESQWGNLYRFENGWYNYIAGQPSNDSPRINWSAPLELDPEDPEKIYFGTYRVWKSTNRGDSWIPVSGDLTAG
;
A
#
# COMPACT_ATOMS: atom_id res chain seq x y z
N MET A 1 5.89 -30.10 -62.71
CA MET A 1 5.36 -28.86 -62.11
C MET A 1 4.49 -29.15 -60.86
N ARG A 2 4.95 -30.02 -59.93
CA ARG A 2 4.18 -30.44 -58.74
C ARG A 2 5.03 -30.76 -57.49
N ARG A 3 6.28 -30.27 -57.42
CA ARG A 3 7.16 -30.48 -56.25
C ARG A 3 7.73 -29.19 -55.65
N ALA A 4 7.36 -28.02 -56.18
CA ALA A 4 7.86 -26.73 -55.69
C ALA A 4 6.86 -25.95 -54.82
N LEU A 5 5.58 -26.37 -54.74
CA LEU A 5 4.55 -25.67 -53.95
C LEU A 5 4.37 -26.17 -52.51
N TYR A 6 4.90 -27.34 -52.15
CA TYR A 6 4.76 -27.87 -50.77
C TYR A 6 5.83 -27.35 -49.81
N ALA A 7 6.97 -26.88 -50.31
CA ALA A 7 8.05 -26.34 -49.45
C ALA A 7 7.76 -24.89 -49.01
N ALA A 8 6.99 -24.12 -49.77
CA ALA A 8 6.67 -22.73 -49.43
C ALA A 8 5.59 -22.63 -48.33
N PHE A 9 4.68 -23.61 -48.23
CA PHE A 9 3.66 -23.63 -47.17
C PHE A 9 4.18 -24.15 -45.83
N LEU A 10 5.19 -25.02 -45.81
CA LEU A 10 5.79 -25.49 -44.56
C LEU A 10 6.71 -24.43 -43.91
N ILE A 11 7.37 -23.59 -44.70
CA ILE A 11 8.25 -22.53 -44.17
C ILE A 11 7.44 -21.32 -43.66
N LEU A 12 6.26 -21.04 -44.22
CA LEU A 12 5.35 -20.04 -43.66
C LEU A 12 4.58 -20.53 -42.42
N ALA A 13 4.29 -21.83 -42.30
CA ALA A 13 3.67 -22.39 -41.10
C ALA A 13 4.64 -22.49 -39.91
N ILE A 14 5.94 -22.71 -40.17
CA ILE A 14 6.97 -22.70 -39.10
C ILE A 14 7.38 -21.27 -38.74
N GLY A 15 7.29 -20.31 -39.67
CA GLY A 15 7.54 -18.89 -39.42
C GLY A 15 6.43 -18.16 -38.66
N LEU A 16 5.18 -18.65 -38.70
CA LEU A 16 4.05 -18.09 -37.94
C LEU A 16 3.84 -18.75 -36.56
N ILE A 17 4.48 -19.89 -36.29
CA ILE A 17 4.51 -20.52 -34.95
C ILE A 17 5.77 -20.10 -34.18
N GLY A 18 6.84 -19.66 -34.87
CA GLY A 18 8.09 -19.18 -34.25
C GLY A 18 8.13 -17.70 -33.86
N GLY A 19 7.02 -16.96 -33.99
CA GLY A 19 6.95 -15.51 -33.74
C GLY A 19 6.19 -15.09 -32.47
N PHE A 20 5.64 -16.04 -31.71
CA PHE A 20 4.83 -15.78 -30.51
C PHE A 20 5.16 -16.72 -29.35
N LEU A 21 6.43 -17.15 -29.27
CA LEU A 21 6.99 -17.73 -28.06
C LEU A 21 8.03 -16.76 -27.52
N HIS A 22 7.55 -15.61 -27.00
CA HIS A 22 8.21 -15.06 -25.84
C HIS A 22 7.82 -16.01 -24.70
N THR A 23 8.46 -17.19 -24.65
CA THR A 23 8.45 -17.97 -23.42
C THR A 23 8.92 -16.98 -22.37
N LYS A 24 8.07 -16.66 -21.39
CA LYS A 24 8.46 -16.01 -20.14
C LYS A 24 9.56 -16.89 -19.56
N GLU A 25 10.79 -16.69 -20.00
CA GLU A 25 11.93 -17.44 -19.49
C GLU A 25 11.93 -17.12 -17.99
N ASN A 26 11.98 -18.16 -17.16
CA ASN A 26 12.30 -18.07 -15.75
C ASN A 26 13.67 -17.40 -15.62
N ARG A 27 13.73 -16.08 -15.80
CA ARG A 27 14.93 -15.27 -15.66
C ARG A 27 15.15 -15.12 -14.18
N LYS A 28 15.77 -16.14 -13.58
CA LYS A 28 16.40 -16.00 -12.28
C LYS A 28 17.53 -14.99 -12.42
N THR A 29 17.25 -13.74 -12.10
CA THR A 29 18.30 -12.72 -12.05
C THR A 29 18.83 -12.73 -10.63
N ASN A 30 19.76 -13.65 -10.37
CA ASN A 30 20.39 -13.84 -9.06
C ASN A 30 21.16 -12.59 -8.56
N ASP A 31 21.19 -11.48 -9.31
CA ASP A 31 21.74 -10.20 -8.91
C ASP A 31 20.69 -9.07 -9.06
N PRO A 32 20.19 -8.49 -7.96
CA PRO A 32 19.32 -7.32 -7.97
C PRO A 32 19.86 -6.13 -8.78
N LEU A 33 21.19 -6.01 -8.91
CA LEU A 33 21.86 -4.93 -9.66
C LEU A 33 21.83 -5.15 -11.17
N GLU A 34 22.01 -6.40 -11.63
CA GLU A 34 21.92 -6.73 -13.04
C GLU A 34 20.49 -6.53 -13.55
N TYR A 35 19.48 -6.82 -12.73
CA TYR A 35 18.08 -6.66 -13.10
C TYR A 35 17.68 -5.19 -13.35
N ILE A 36 18.32 -4.26 -12.66
CA ILE A 36 18.08 -2.81 -12.81
C ILE A 36 19.11 -2.12 -13.72
N GLY A 37 19.98 -2.88 -14.39
CA GLY A 37 20.93 -2.37 -15.39
C GLY A 37 22.16 -1.65 -14.81
N ILE A 38 22.53 -1.90 -13.55
CA ILE A 38 23.74 -1.35 -12.93
C ILE A 38 24.88 -2.37 -13.07
N GLU A 39 25.75 -2.18 -14.06
CA GLU A 39 26.97 -2.98 -14.20
C GLU A 39 28.04 -2.57 -13.17
N GLY A 40 28.08 -3.29 -12.04
CA GLY A 40 29.16 -3.26 -11.06
C GLY A 40 29.17 -2.07 -10.08
N GLU A 41 29.85 -2.25 -8.93
CA GLU A 41 29.88 -1.29 -7.80
C GLU A 41 30.37 0.12 -8.16
N LYS A 42 31.20 0.26 -9.22
CA LYS A 42 31.78 1.57 -9.62
C LYS A 42 30.78 2.53 -10.23
N ASN A 43 29.62 2.05 -10.67
CA ASN A 43 28.58 2.84 -11.32
C ASN A 43 27.39 3.12 -10.39
N MET A 44 27.45 2.69 -9.13
CA MET A 44 26.41 2.96 -8.14
C MET A 44 26.37 4.45 -7.78
N VAL A 45 25.16 5.00 -7.67
CA VAL A 45 24.99 6.29 -7.00
C VAL A 45 25.32 6.14 -5.51
N PRO A 46 25.82 7.20 -4.85
CA PRO A 46 26.29 7.10 -3.46
C PRO A 46 25.28 6.48 -2.48
N ASN A 47 23.99 6.80 -2.62
CA ASN A 47 22.95 6.22 -1.76
C ASN A 47 22.86 4.70 -1.86
N ASP A 48 22.87 4.15 -3.09
CA ASP A 48 22.88 2.71 -3.31
C ASP A 48 24.13 2.11 -2.68
N TRP A 49 25.30 2.70 -2.94
CA TRP A 49 26.57 2.22 -2.38
C TRP A 49 26.57 2.18 -0.85
N PHE A 50 26.15 3.26 -0.17
CA PHE A 50 26.05 3.31 1.28
C PHE A 50 25.05 2.28 1.83
N ALA A 51 23.93 2.05 1.15
CA ALA A 51 22.97 1.04 1.55
C ALA A 51 23.58 -0.37 1.45
N TYR A 52 24.21 -0.70 0.32
CA TYR A 52 24.88 -2.00 0.14
C TYR A 52 26.04 -2.22 1.11
N GLN A 53 26.79 -1.17 1.47
CA GLN A 53 27.83 -1.27 2.50
C GLN A 53 27.26 -1.70 3.86
N ARG A 54 26.10 -1.18 4.26
CA ARG A 54 25.43 -1.57 5.52
C ARG A 54 24.93 -3.00 5.50
N MET A 55 24.71 -3.57 4.31
CA MET A 55 24.25 -4.96 4.10
C MET A 55 25.40 -5.94 3.79
N TRP A 56 26.65 -5.49 3.82
CA TRP A 56 27.81 -6.35 3.57
C TRP A 56 27.90 -7.48 4.61
N PRO A 57 28.24 -8.73 4.22
CA PRO A 57 28.65 -9.20 2.89
C PRO A 57 27.52 -9.69 1.98
N HIS A 58 26.27 -9.57 2.41
CA HIS A 58 25.15 -10.30 1.78
C HIS A 58 24.46 -9.53 0.64
N LYS A 59 24.78 -8.24 0.46
CA LYS A 59 24.09 -7.29 -0.46
C LYS A 59 22.58 -7.15 -0.21
N THR A 60 22.02 -7.93 0.70
CA THR A 60 20.62 -7.96 1.13
C THR A 60 20.56 -7.96 2.66
N LEU A 61 19.43 -7.55 3.22
CA LEU A 61 19.19 -7.64 4.67
C LEU A 61 18.91 -9.11 5.04
N ASN A 62 19.58 -9.61 6.08
CA ASN A 62 19.25 -10.92 6.65
C ASN A 62 17.92 -10.82 7.41
N ARG A 63 16.81 -11.12 6.71
CA ARG A 63 15.43 -10.99 7.20
C ARG A 63 15.17 -11.86 8.44
N LYS A 64 15.60 -13.11 8.43
CA LYS A 64 15.50 -14.02 9.59
C LYS A 64 16.14 -13.42 10.83
N ALA A 65 17.35 -12.86 10.70
CA ALA A 65 18.04 -12.25 11.83
C ALA A 65 17.32 -10.98 12.34
N MET A 66 16.79 -10.15 11.43
CA MET A 66 16.00 -8.98 11.81
C MET A 66 14.73 -9.37 12.57
N GLN A 67 13.97 -10.34 12.06
CA GLN A 67 12.72 -10.80 12.67
C GLN A 67 12.98 -11.50 14.01
N GLU A 68 14.03 -12.32 14.10
CA GLU A 68 14.46 -12.89 15.37
C GLU A 68 14.83 -11.79 16.38
N GLY A 69 15.52 -10.75 15.94
CA GLY A 69 15.80 -9.57 16.79
C GLY A 69 14.53 -8.86 17.27
N MET A 70 13.54 -8.67 16.40
CA MET A 70 12.25 -8.08 16.75
C MET A 70 11.47 -8.96 17.75
N ARG A 71 11.45 -10.28 17.54
CA ARG A 71 10.85 -11.24 18.46
C ARG A 71 11.54 -11.24 19.82
N GLN A 72 12.86 -11.27 19.84
CA GLN A 72 13.63 -11.18 21.08
C GLN A 72 13.34 -9.89 21.82
N ALA A 73 13.33 -8.74 21.12
CA ALA A 73 13.01 -7.44 21.71
C ALA A 73 11.59 -7.41 22.29
N HIS A 74 10.60 -7.96 21.59
CA HIS A 74 9.22 -8.08 22.06
C HIS A 74 9.10 -8.97 23.31
N LEU A 75 9.90 -10.04 23.40
CA LEU A 75 9.95 -10.93 24.57
C LEU A 75 10.82 -10.40 25.71
N MET A 76 11.60 -9.32 25.51
CA MET A 76 12.39 -8.74 26.58
C MET A 76 11.45 -8.18 27.63
N PRO A 77 11.64 -8.51 28.92
CA PRO A 77 10.80 -7.96 29.97
C PRO A 77 10.87 -6.44 29.92
N GLU A 78 9.69 -5.81 29.85
CA GLU A 78 9.60 -4.36 29.91
C GLU A 78 10.37 -3.87 31.14
N ARG A 79 11.17 -2.84 30.92
CA ARG A 79 11.77 -2.11 32.02
C ARG A 79 10.60 -1.60 32.87
N LYS A 80 10.48 -2.11 34.10
CA LYS A 80 9.51 -1.62 35.10
C LYS A 80 9.91 -0.21 35.51
N ASP A 81 9.64 0.75 34.65
CA ASP A 81 9.61 2.15 35.03
C ASP A 81 8.18 2.45 35.52
N ASP A 82 8.03 3.28 36.55
CA ASP A 82 6.72 3.64 37.15
C ASP A 82 5.90 4.60 36.26
N TYR A 83 6.13 4.61 34.94
CA TYR A 83 5.44 5.48 33.99
C TYR A 83 4.25 4.76 33.36
N THR A 84 3.16 5.50 33.17
CA THR A 84 1.99 5.05 32.39
C THR A 84 1.98 5.81 31.07
N TRP A 85 1.93 5.08 29.95
CA TRP A 85 1.73 5.68 28.64
C TRP A 85 0.29 6.17 28.48
N GLU A 86 0.14 7.38 27.95
CA GLU A 86 -1.16 7.99 27.62
C GLU A 86 -1.17 8.37 26.15
N LEU A 87 -2.26 8.05 25.45
CA LEU A 87 -2.48 8.49 24.08
C LEU A 87 -2.75 10.00 24.07
N VAL A 88 -2.02 10.75 23.24
CA VAL A 88 -2.23 12.21 23.06
C VAL A 88 -2.94 12.56 21.76
N GLY A 89 -3.41 11.54 21.02
CA GLY A 89 -4.02 11.67 19.70
C GLY A 89 -3.00 11.93 18.58
N PRO A 90 -3.46 12.37 17.39
CA PRO A 90 -4.86 12.63 17.05
C PRO A 90 -5.70 11.36 16.86
N THR A 91 -7.02 11.48 17.09
CA THR A 91 -8.00 10.49 16.59
C THR A 91 -8.90 11.06 15.48
N ASN A 92 -8.86 12.38 15.28
CA ASN A 92 -9.65 13.12 14.29
C ASN A 92 -8.86 13.40 12.99
N ILE A 93 -7.56 13.14 13.00
CA ILE A 93 -6.72 13.11 11.81
C ILE A 93 -6.52 11.64 11.48
N GLY A 94 -6.87 11.23 10.27
CA GLY A 94 -6.79 9.83 9.92
C GLY A 94 -5.39 9.40 9.54
N GLY A 95 -5.33 8.31 8.81
CA GLY A 95 -4.14 7.67 8.29
C GLY A 95 -4.57 6.46 7.49
N ARG A 96 -3.64 5.90 6.73
CA ARG A 96 -3.93 4.90 5.72
C ARG A 96 -4.55 3.63 6.28
N ILE A 97 -5.80 3.38 5.89
CA ILE A 97 -6.53 2.12 6.08
C ILE A 97 -6.39 1.28 4.81
N VAL A 98 -5.78 0.10 4.94
CA VAL A 98 -5.44 -0.76 3.80
C VAL A 98 -6.42 -1.90 3.60
N ASP A 99 -7.24 -2.22 4.62
CA ASP A 99 -8.22 -3.28 4.52
C ASP A 99 -9.37 -3.13 5.53
N ILE A 100 -10.55 -3.66 5.17
CA ILE A 100 -11.78 -3.57 5.96
C ILE A 100 -12.55 -4.88 5.85
N GLU A 101 -12.79 -5.53 6.97
CA GLU A 101 -13.51 -6.81 7.01
C GLU A 101 -14.58 -6.85 8.10
N PHE A 102 -15.67 -7.56 7.81
CA PHE A 102 -16.73 -7.90 8.76
C PHE A 102 -17.35 -9.24 8.36
N HIS A 103 -17.87 -9.97 9.34
CA HIS A 103 -18.60 -11.20 9.05
C HIS A 103 -20.03 -10.87 8.60
N PRO A 104 -20.59 -11.47 7.53
CA PRO A 104 -21.93 -11.15 7.03
C PRO A 104 -23.05 -11.29 8.06
N ASP A 105 -22.90 -12.20 9.02
CA ASP A 105 -23.87 -12.41 10.10
C ASP A 105 -23.82 -11.33 11.20
N GLU A 106 -22.71 -10.59 11.31
CA GLU A 106 -22.48 -9.54 12.33
C GLU A 106 -21.77 -8.32 11.71
N PRO A 107 -22.42 -7.61 10.77
CA PRO A 107 -21.83 -6.47 10.06
C PRO A 107 -21.51 -5.26 10.97
N GLU A 108 -21.98 -5.26 12.22
CA GLU A 108 -21.62 -4.29 13.24
C GLU A 108 -20.25 -4.55 13.90
N VAL A 109 -19.68 -5.75 13.73
CA VAL A 109 -18.34 -6.11 14.19
C VAL A 109 -17.39 -5.98 13.01
N LEU A 110 -16.55 -4.94 13.03
CA LEU A 110 -15.60 -4.67 11.96
C LEU A 110 -14.16 -4.76 12.44
N TYR A 111 -13.30 -5.20 11.54
CA TYR A 111 -11.85 -5.13 11.67
C TYR A 111 -11.33 -4.21 10.56
N ILE A 112 -10.44 -3.29 10.91
CA ILE A 112 -9.73 -2.47 9.93
C ILE A 112 -8.23 -2.68 10.08
N GLY A 113 -7.54 -2.79 8.95
CA GLY A 113 -6.09 -2.89 8.88
C GLY A 113 -5.49 -1.52 8.62
N ALA A 114 -4.65 -1.02 9.54
CA ALA A 114 -3.86 0.18 9.30
C ALA A 114 -2.51 -0.19 8.68
N ALA A 115 -2.07 0.59 7.69
CA ALA A 115 -0.76 0.47 7.06
C ALA A 115 0.39 0.33 8.06
N THR A 116 0.41 1.22 9.04
CA THR A 116 1.34 1.24 10.18
C THR A 116 0.54 1.52 11.45
N GLY A 117 -0.11 0.51 12.01
CA GLY A 117 -0.96 0.70 13.19
C GLY A 117 -1.68 -0.54 13.70
N GLY A 118 -1.46 -1.72 13.10
CA GLY A 118 -2.11 -2.95 13.50
C GLY A 118 -3.56 -3.03 13.03
N VAL A 119 -4.33 -3.88 13.71
CA VAL A 119 -5.73 -4.15 13.46
C VAL A 119 -6.55 -3.49 14.55
N LEU A 120 -7.54 -2.68 14.16
CA LEU A 120 -8.50 -2.13 15.08
C LEU A 120 -9.83 -2.84 14.89
N LYS A 121 -10.43 -3.27 16.00
CA LYS A 121 -11.74 -3.92 16.06
C LYS A 121 -12.77 -2.98 16.66
N THR A 122 -13.97 -2.97 16.10
CA THR A 122 -15.18 -2.41 16.72
C THR A 122 -16.22 -3.51 16.88
N GLU A 123 -17.07 -3.39 17.90
CA GLU A 123 -18.24 -4.27 18.11
C GLU A 123 -19.56 -3.49 18.03
N ASN A 124 -19.49 -2.23 17.59
CA ASN A 124 -20.60 -1.29 17.59
C ASN A 124 -20.54 -0.33 16.39
N SER A 125 -20.28 -0.88 15.19
CA SER A 125 -20.31 -0.15 13.92
C SER A 125 -19.41 1.11 13.89
N GLY A 126 -18.30 1.09 14.61
CA GLY A 126 -17.30 2.16 14.60
C GLY A 126 -17.46 3.23 15.69
N ASP A 127 -18.41 3.08 16.62
CA ASP A 127 -18.56 4.01 17.76
C ASP A 127 -17.35 3.97 18.71
N THR A 128 -16.79 2.78 18.92
CA THR A 128 -15.56 2.57 19.70
C THR A 128 -14.66 1.52 19.07
N TRP A 129 -13.34 1.69 19.24
CA TRP A 129 -12.32 0.84 18.65
C TRP A 129 -11.32 0.35 19.69
N ILE A 130 -10.87 -0.89 19.54
CA ILE A 130 -9.78 -1.50 20.31
C ILE A 130 -8.73 -1.97 19.33
N ASN A 131 -7.46 -1.62 19.56
CA ASN A 131 -6.37 -2.18 18.78
C ASN A 131 -6.05 -3.58 19.30
N THR A 132 -6.25 -4.59 18.45
CA THR A 132 -6.09 -6.00 18.79
C THR A 132 -4.74 -6.57 18.34
N PHE A 133 -3.94 -5.81 17.59
CA PHE A 133 -2.72 -6.30 16.94
C PHE A 133 -1.50 -5.42 17.25
N ILE A 134 -1.27 -5.15 18.53
CA ILE A 134 -0.11 -4.38 19.02
C ILE A 134 0.91 -5.24 19.76
N ASP A 135 0.48 -6.37 20.33
CA ASP A 135 1.33 -7.31 21.07
C ASP A 135 1.94 -8.36 20.13
N VAL A 136 2.49 -7.89 19.01
CA VAL A 136 3.17 -8.70 18.01
C VAL A 136 4.44 -8.00 17.54
N PRO A 137 5.45 -8.72 17.02
CA PRO A 137 6.70 -8.10 16.56
C PRO A 137 6.50 -7.08 15.43
N ASN A 138 5.49 -7.27 14.58
CA ASN A 138 5.25 -6.46 13.39
C ASN A 138 3.77 -6.11 13.26
N VAL A 139 3.46 -4.83 13.15
CA VAL A 139 2.08 -4.30 13.15
C VAL A 139 1.67 -3.71 11.79
N ASN A 140 2.49 -3.90 10.76
CA ASN A 140 2.17 -3.40 9.43
C ASN A 140 1.21 -4.39 8.77
N ILE A 141 0.05 -3.93 8.33
CA ILE A 141 -0.99 -4.80 7.78
C ILE A 141 -0.95 -4.78 6.26
N GLY A 142 -1.14 -5.95 5.66
CA GLY A 142 -1.33 -6.12 4.23
C GLY A 142 -2.75 -6.57 3.87
N ASP A 143 -3.33 -7.46 4.69
CA ASP A 143 -4.66 -8.03 4.48
C ASP A 143 -5.24 -8.60 5.78
N ILE A 144 -6.57 -8.61 5.91
CA ILE A 144 -7.34 -9.27 6.95
C ILE A 144 -8.33 -10.21 6.27
N CYS A 145 -8.55 -11.39 6.85
CA CYS A 145 -9.60 -12.29 6.39
C CYS A 145 -10.30 -12.91 7.60
N ILE A 146 -11.62 -12.80 7.66
CA ILE A 146 -12.43 -13.49 8.66
C ILE A 146 -12.87 -14.83 8.05
N ASP A 147 -12.77 -15.91 8.82
CA ASP A 147 -13.26 -17.21 8.39
C ASP A 147 -14.78 -17.15 8.18
N PRO A 148 -15.30 -17.46 6.97
CA PRO A 148 -16.73 -17.43 6.69
C PRO A 148 -17.56 -18.46 7.47
N ASN A 149 -16.91 -19.46 8.09
CA ASN A 149 -17.57 -20.48 8.92
C ASN A 149 -17.40 -20.23 10.42
N ASP A 150 -16.53 -19.30 10.81
CA ASP A 150 -16.26 -18.96 12.21
C ASP A 150 -15.80 -17.52 12.36
N LYS A 151 -16.73 -16.63 12.71
CA LYS A 151 -16.49 -15.20 12.95
C LYS A 151 -15.42 -14.88 14.03
N GLU A 152 -15.08 -15.83 14.91
CA GLU A 152 -14.01 -15.64 15.91
C GLU A 152 -12.63 -15.98 15.34
N THR A 153 -12.57 -16.70 14.22
CA THR A 153 -11.33 -17.00 13.51
C THR A 153 -10.99 -15.88 12.54
N VAL A 154 -9.90 -15.17 12.82
CA VAL A 154 -9.43 -14.04 12.03
C VAL A 154 -7.98 -14.27 11.62
N TRP A 155 -7.68 -14.01 10.35
CA TRP A 155 -6.35 -14.08 9.77
C TRP A 155 -5.86 -12.69 9.43
N VAL A 156 -4.57 -12.44 9.68
CA VAL A 156 -3.90 -11.18 9.37
C VAL A 156 -2.62 -11.47 8.61
N GLY A 157 -2.54 -10.90 7.42
CA GLY A 157 -1.33 -10.86 6.62
C GLY A 157 -0.58 -9.57 6.90
N THR A 158 0.71 -9.67 7.22
CA THR A 158 1.53 -8.48 7.51
C THR A 158 2.31 -8.00 6.29
N GLY A 159 2.61 -6.69 6.28
CA GLY A 159 3.39 -6.01 5.26
C GLY A 159 2.53 -5.54 4.08
N GLU A 160 2.56 -4.24 3.81
CA GLU A 160 1.78 -3.65 2.73
C GLU A 160 2.25 -4.08 1.33
N PRO A 161 1.35 -4.61 0.48
CA PRO A 161 1.70 -5.14 -0.83
C PRO A 161 1.87 -4.05 -1.91
N ASN A 162 2.02 -2.79 -1.51
CA ASN A 162 2.29 -1.66 -2.41
C ASN A 162 3.73 -1.70 -2.96
N ASN A 163 4.02 -1.02 -4.08
CA ASN A 163 5.40 -0.85 -4.56
C ASN A 163 5.93 0.56 -4.20
N ALA A 164 5.62 1.01 -2.98
CA ALA A 164 6.00 2.31 -2.45
C ALA A 164 7.46 2.33 -1.97
N SER A 165 8.04 3.53 -1.79
CA SER A 165 9.33 3.67 -1.10
C SER A 165 9.22 3.42 0.41
N LEU A 166 8.01 3.53 0.97
CA LEU A 166 7.67 3.33 2.38
C LEU A 166 6.73 2.13 2.58
N SER A 167 6.95 1.04 1.84
CA SER A 167 6.29 -0.24 2.09
C SER A 167 7.09 -1.04 3.12
N TYR A 168 6.67 -0.99 4.38
CA TYR A 168 7.32 -1.71 5.46
C TYR A 168 7.08 -3.21 5.33
N TYR A 169 8.16 -3.98 5.50
CA TYR A 169 8.07 -5.43 5.48
C TYR A 169 7.19 -5.94 6.63
N GLY A 170 6.40 -6.97 6.35
CA GLY A 170 5.77 -7.87 7.30
C GLY A 170 6.68 -9.02 7.74
N ASP A 171 6.10 -9.93 8.51
CA ASP A 171 6.69 -11.21 8.94
C ASP A 171 5.73 -12.40 8.83
N GLY A 172 4.82 -12.33 7.85
CA GLY A 172 3.97 -13.44 7.42
C GLY A 172 2.53 -13.34 7.93
N LEU A 173 1.93 -14.49 8.19
CA LEU A 173 0.53 -14.60 8.66
C LEU A 173 0.43 -14.75 10.17
N TYR A 174 -0.66 -14.22 10.69
CA TYR A 174 -1.14 -14.47 12.04
C TYR A 174 -2.57 -14.99 12.01
N LYS A 175 -2.90 -15.86 12.97
CA LYS A 175 -4.25 -16.36 13.22
C LYS A 175 -4.68 -15.99 14.64
N SER A 176 -5.91 -15.56 14.78
CA SER A 176 -6.64 -15.51 16.03
C SER A 176 -7.82 -16.48 15.97
N GLU A 177 -8.14 -17.14 17.08
CA GLU A 177 -9.32 -18.01 17.24
C GLU A 177 -10.28 -17.45 18.31
N ASN A 178 -10.10 -16.18 18.67
CA ASN A 178 -10.86 -15.51 19.73
C ASN A 178 -11.08 -14.03 19.40
N GLY A 179 -11.38 -13.73 18.13
CA GLY A 179 -11.79 -12.41 17.69
C GLY A 179 -10.70 -11.34 17.87
N GLY A 180 -9.43 -11.72 17.77
CA GLY A 180 -8.27 -10.85 17.89
C GLY A 180 -7.71 -10.68 19.30
N ALA A 181 -8.21 -11.39 20.31
CA ALA A 181 -7.69 -11.26 21.68
C ALA A 181 -6.26 -11.81 21.83
N THR A 182 -5.91 -12.85 21.07
CA THR A 182 -4.54 -13.38 20.97
C THR A 182 -4.23 -13.78 19.53
N TRP A 183 -2.95 -13.67 19.16
CA TRP A 183 -2.46 -13.98 17.81
C TRP A 183 -1.32 -14.99 17.84
N GLU A 184 -1.35 -15.95 16.91
CA GLU A 184 -0.30 -16.92 16.66
C GLU A 184 0.27 -16.70 15.25
N ASN A 185 1.59 -16.63 15.10
CA ASN A 185 2.22 -16.57 13.77
C ASN A 185 2.15 -17.94 13.08
N LYS A 186 1.62 -17.98 11.85
CA LYS A 186 1.40 -19.19 11.05
C LYS A 186 2.35 -19.31 9.85
N GLY A 187 3.49 -18.64 9.88
CA GLY A 187 4.54 -18.80 8.84
C GLY A 187 4.44 -17.81 7.67
N LEU A 188 5.03 -18.19 6.53
CA LEU A 188 5.31 -17.32 5.36
C LEU A 188 6.15 -16.08 5.68
N ILE A 189 7.07 -16.22 6.62
CA ILE A 189 7.92 -15.14 7.16
C ILE A 189 8.76 -14.44 6.08
N GLU A 190 9.19 -15.17 5.05
CA GLU A 190 10.02 -14.65 3.94
C GLU A 190 9.21 -13.98 2.83
N SER A 191 7.89 -14.12 2.84
CA SER A 191 7.00 -13.54 1.81
C SER A 191 6.97 -12.02 1.81
N CYS A 192 7.46 -11.41 2.90
CA CYS A 192 7.61 -9.96 3.12
C CYS A 192 6.32 -9.13 3.12
N TYR A 193 5.38 -9.39 2.23
CA TYR A 193 4.12 -8.68 2.11
C TYR A 193 3.04 -9.68 1.70
N ILE A 194 1.97 -9.73 2.49
CA ILE A 194 0.78 -10.53 2.17
C ILE A 194 -0.23 -9.60 1.54
N ALA A 195 -0.65 -9.90 0.31
CA ALA A 195 -1.56 -9.06 -0.44
C ALA A 195 -3.03 -9.45 -0.28
N ARG A 196 -3.30 -10.76 -0.15
CA ARG A 196 -4.63 -11.33 0.02
C ARG A 196 -4.57 -12.66 0.76
N ILE A 197 -5.60 -12.92 1.55
CA ILE A 197 -5.88 -14.17 2.24
C ILE A 197 -7.30 -14.56 1.88
N VAL A 198 -7.46 -15.82 1.49
CA VAL A 198 -8.77 -16.43 1.22
C VAL A 198 -8.88 -17.69 2.06
N VAL A 199 -9.79 -17.67 3.04
CA VAL A 199 -10.26 -18.88 3.72
C VAL A 199 -11.34 -19.51 2.86
N ASP A 200 -11.20 -20.78 2.52
CA ASP A 200 -12.19 -21.49 1.73
C ASP A 200 -13.50 -21.63 2.51
N TYR A 201 -14.59 -21.08 1.95
CA TYR A 201 -15.90 -21.12 2.59
C TYR A 201 -16.47 -22.54 2.79
N ASN A 202 -15.97 -23.54 2.08
CA ASN A 202 -16.40 -24.93 2.27
C ASN A 202 -15.49 -25.72 3.24
N ASN A 203 -14.32 -25.17 3.60
CA ASN A 203 -13.37 -25.83 4.50
C ASN A 203 -12.38 -24.82 5.11
N SER A 204 -12.59 -24.45 6.37
CA SER A 204 -11.73 -23.56 7.15
C SER A 204 -10.25 -23.98 7.26
N ASP A 205 -9.94 -25.27 7.07
CA ASP A 205 -8.55 -25.75 7.06
C ASP A 205 -7.83 -25.48 5.73
N ARG A 206 -8.59 -25.20 4.65
CA ARG A 206 -8.05 -24.84 3.33
C ARG A 206 -7.99 -23.33 3.17
N LEU A 207 -6.77 -22.82 2.97
CA LEU A 207 -6.53 -21.39 2.80
C LEU A 207 -5.62 -21.15 1.60
N PHE A 208 -5.78 -20.00 0.98
CA PHE A 208 -4.90 -19.52 -0.07
C PHE A 208 -4.39 -18.12 0.28
N VAL A 209 -3.12 -17.87 -0.03
CA VAL A 209 -2.46 -16.62 0.32
C VAL A 209 -1.68 -16.09 -0.89
N ALA A 210 -1.95 -14.84 -1.26
CA ALA A 210 -1.17 -14.09 -2.23
C ALA A 210 0.06 -13.45 -1.57
N ALA A 211 1.23 -14.06 -1.77
CA ALA A 211 2.51 -13.60 -1.28
C ALA A 211 3.24 -12.77 -2.34
N CYS A 212 3.71 -11.58 -1.95
CA CYS A 212 4.38 -10.67 -2.88
C CYS A 212 5.88 -10.88 -3.02
N GLY A 213 6.56 -11.36 -1.98
CA GLY A 213 8.02 -11.41 -1.82
C GLY A 213 8.71 -10.06 -1.70
N ASP A 214 10.03 -10.11 -1.51
CA ASP A 214 10.88 -8.94 -1.24
C ASP A 214 10.96 -7.98 -2.45
N LEU A 215 10.49 -6.74 -2.29
CA LEU A 215 10.53 -5.70 -3.32
C LEU A 215 11.92 -5.41 -3.88
N PHE A 216 12.96 -5.51 -3.07
CA PHE A 216 14.33 -5.11 -3.41
C PHE A 216 15.17 -6.27 -3.93
N ASN A 217 14.73 -7.51 -3.74
CA ASN A 217 15.48 -8.71 -4.11
C ASN A 217 14.58 -9.74 -4.82
N PRO A 218 14.94 -10.16 -6.05
CA PRO A 218 14.30 -11.31 -6.68
C PRO A 218 14.39 -12.54 -5.76
N SER A 219 13.29 -13.26 -5.61
CA SER A 219 13.19 -14.42 -4.71
C SER A 219 12.08 -15.36 -5.12
N ASP A 220 12.23 -16.64 -4.75
CA ASP A 220 11.22 -17.67 -4.98
C ASP A 220 10.06 -17.61 -3.96
N GLU A 221 10.12 -16.72 -2.95
CA GLU A 221 9.16 -16.62 -1.83
C GLU A 221 7.95 -15.74 -2.19
N ARG A 222 7.32 -16.06 -3.34
CA ARG A 222 6.31 -15.24 -4.04
C ARG A 222 5.21 -16.13 -4.64
N GLY A 223 4.05 -15.56 -4.92
CA GLY A 223 2.98 -16.25 -5.63
C GLY A 223 1.88 -16.73 -4.70
N ILE A 224 1.12 -17.75 -5.12
CA ILE A 224 0.00 -18.27 -4.32
C ILE A 224 0.49 -19.44 -3.49
N TYR A 225 0.30 -19.35 -2.18
CA TYR A 225 0.52 -20.45 -1.23
C TYR A 225 -0.82 -21.02 -0.80
N ARG A 226 -0.90 -22.34 -0.64
CA ARG A 226 -2.08 -23.06 -0.14
C ARG A 226 -1.71 -23.80 1.13
N SER A 227 -2.60 -23.73 2.12
CA SER A 227 -2.64 -24.64 3.27
C SER A 227 -3.85 -25.55 3.15
N VAL A 228 -3.76 -26.77 3.68
CA VAL A 228 -4.88 -27.72 3.81
C VAL A 228 -5.06 -28.23 5.25
N ASN A 229 -4.38 -27.60 6.21
CA ASN A 229 -4.34 -27.99 7.61
C ASN A 229 -4.40 -26.79 8.56
N GLY A 230 -5.14 -25.74 8.18
CA GLY A 230 -5.37 -24.58 9.05
C GLY A 230 -4.12 -23.71 9.28
N GLY A 231 -3.21 -23.66 8.31
CA GLY A 231 -2.01 -22.82 8.29
C GLY A 231 -0.81 -23.40 9.02
N GLU A 232 -0.80 -24.71 9.30
CA GLU A 232 0.37 -25.39 9.89
C GLU A 232 1.48 -25.61 8.84
N GLU A 233 1.10 -25.92 7.60
CA GLU A 233 2.03 -26.12 6.48
C GLU A 233 1.53 -25.41 5.22
N TRP A 234 2.47 -24.94 4.39
CA TRP A 234 2.18 -24.17 3.19
C TRP A 234 2.87 -24.79 1.97
N GLU A 235 2.11 -24.92 0.89
CA GLU A 235 2.57 -25.36 -0.43
C GLU A 235 2.48 -24.18 -1.42
N GLN A 236 3.55 -23.88 -2.14
CA GLN A 236 3.50 -22.89 -3.22
C GLN A 236 2.84 -23.52 -4.46
N VAL A 237 1.61 -23.09 -4.75
CA VAL A 237 0.75 -23.67 -5.80
C VAL A 237 0.75 -22.86 -7.10
N LEU A 238 1.13 -21.58 -7.06
CA LEU A 238 1.38 -20.76 -8.25
C LEU A 238 2.66 -19.94 -8.08
N PHE A 239 3.57 -20.09 -9.03
CA PHE A 239 4.78 -19.28 -9.16
C PHE A 239 4.99 -18.91 -10.63
N VAL A 240 5.24 -17.64 -10.92
CA VAL A 240 5.41 -17.14 -12.30
C VAL A 240 6.88 -16.80 -12.57
N THR A 241 7.46 -15.85 -11.84
CA THR A 241 8.91 -15.56 -11.83
C THR A 241 9.35 -15.09 -10.44
N ASP A 242 10.66 -14.96 -10.22
CA ASP A 242 11.26 -14.43 -8.98
C ASP A 242 11.02 -12.92 -8.77
N THR A 243 10.33 -12.25 -9.69
CA THR A 243 9.95 -10.83 -9.62
C THR A 243 8.45 -10.59 -9.79
N THR A 244 7.65 -11.64 -10.01
CA THR A 244 6.20 -11.56 -10.13
C THR A 244 5.56 -11.87 -8.78
N ALA A 245 4.95 -10.86 -8.17
CA ALA A 245 4.16 -11.00 -6.95
C ALA A 245 2.76 -11.56 -7.26
N ALA A 246 2.19 -12.36 -6.37
CA ALA A 246 0.73 -12.45 -6.30
C ALA A 246 0.22 -11.22 -5.56
N ILE A 247 -0.67 -10.45 -6.18
CA ILE A 247 -1.16 -9.16 -5.67
C ILE A 247 -2.65 -9.15 -5.36
N ASP A 248 -3.40 -10.10 -5.92
CA ASP A 248 -4.83 -10.22 -5.69
C ASP A 248 -5.30 -11.67 -5.86
N LEU A 249 -6.39 -12.04 -5.20
CA LEU A 249 -6.92 -13.40 -5.20
C LEU A 249 -8.41 -13.40 -4.85
N VAL A 250 -9.23 -14.05 -5.67
CA VAL A 250 -10.66 -14.22 -5.41
C VAL A 250 -11.09 -15.67 -5.63
N GLN A 251 -11.94 -16.19 -4.74
CA GLN A 251 -12.57 -17.50 -4.87
C GLN A 251 -13.95 -17.37 -5.51
N HIS A 252 -14.30 -18.31 -6.38
CA HIS A 252 -15.63 -18.38 -6.96
C HIS A 252 -16.66 -18.70 -5.86
N PRO A 253 -17.78 -17.96 -5.77
CA PRO A 253 -18.66 -18.01 -4.60
C PRO A 253 -19.50 -19.28 -4.48
N GLU A 254 -19.68 -20.02 -5.58
CA GLU A 254 -20.47 -21.27 -5.59
C GLU A 254 -19.63 -22.53 -5.87
N ASN A 255 -18.35 -22.38 -6.21
CA ASN A 255 -17.46 -23.51 -6.47
C ASN A 255 -16.08 -23.26 -5.83
N PRO A 256 -15.76 -23.93 -4.71
CA PRO A 256 -14.59 -23.56 -3.92
C PRO A 256 -13.27 -23.95 -4.59
N ASP A 257 -13.30 -24.79 -5.63
CA ASP A 257 -12.11 -25.21 -6.39
C ASP A 257 -11.74 -24.24 -7.51
N ILE A 258 -12.60 -23.25 -7.80
CA ILE A 258 -12.31 -22.22 -8.78
C ILE A 258 -11.80 -20.96 -8.07
N LEU A 259 -10.59 -20.53 -8.41
CA LEU A 259 -9.99 -19.29 -7.93
C LEU A 259 -9.31 -18.54 -9.06
N TYR A 260 -9.18 -17.23 -8.89
CA TYR A 260 -8.50 -16.35 -9.83
C TYR A 260 -7.46 -15.50 -9.11
N ALA A 261 -6.24 -15.48 -9.63
CA ALA A 261 -5.11 -14.77 -9.06
C ALA A 261 -4.66 -13.64 -9.99
N GLY A 262 -4.49 -12.45 -9.42
CA GLY A 262 -3.78 -11.33 -10.03
C GLY A 262 -2.29 -11.44 -9.76
N MET A 263 -1.48 -11.51 -10.81
CA MET A 263 -0.02 -11.59 -10.73
C MET A 263 0.61 -10.30 -11.29
N TRP A 264 1.57 -9.71 -10.57
CA TRP A 264 2.15 -8.41 -10.88
C TRP A 264 3.67 -8.42 -10.85
N GLU A 265 4.31 -8.12 -11.99
CA GLU A 265 5.77 -7.94 -12.04
C GLU A 265 6.21 -6.64 -11.38
N ARG A 266 6.95 -6.75 -10.27
CA ARG A 266 7.34 -5.59 -9.46
C ARG A 266 8.68 -5.78 -8.76
N THR A 267 9.53 -4.77 -8.87
CA THR A 267 10.82 -4.69 -8.16
C THR A 267 11.21 -3.24 -7.88
N ARG A 268 12.18 -3.07 -6.99
CA ARG A 268 12.78 -1.80 -6.62
C ARG A 268 14.29 -1.89 -6.50
N SER A 269 14.93 -0.74 -6.65
CA SER A 269 16.21 -0.43 -6.01
C SER A 269 16.03 0.76 -5.06
N PHE A 270 17.09 1.23 -4.40
CA PHE A 270 16.97 2.43 -3.56
C PHE A 270 16.72 3.70 -4.39
N THR A 271 16.94 3.65 -5.71
CA THR A 271 16.82 4.82 -6.60
C THR A 271 15.89 4.63 -7.79
N ALA A 272 15.45 3.41 -8.08
CA ALA A 272 14.56 3.09 -9.19
C ALA A 272 13.39 2.19 -8.76
N ARG A 273 12.34 2.22 -9.57
CA ARG A 273 11.15 1.39 -9.41
C ARG A 273 10.80 0.78 -10.76
N ARG A 274 10.52 -0.52 -10.79
CA ARG A 274 9.87 -1.17 -11.91
C ARG A 274 8.51 -1.70 -11.45
N SER A 275 7.46 -1.17 -12.07
CA SER A 275 6.06 -1.52 -11.76
C SER A 275 5.31 -2.09 -12.96
N PHE A 276 5.98 -2.26 -14.09
CA PHE A 276 5.41 -2.80 -15.32
C PHE A 276 6.28 -3.95 -15.80
N GLY A 277 5.66 -5.00 -16.31
CA GLY A 277 6.36 -6.13 -16.88
C GLY A 277 5.47 -7.10 -17.63
N TYR A 278 6.10 -7.96 -18.41
CA TYR A 278 5.41 -8.92 -19.29
C TYR A 278 4.88 -10.14 -18.53
N SER A 279 5.35 -10.39 -17.31
CA SER A 279 4.86 -11.52 -16.50
C SER A 279 3.59 -11.22 -15.72
N THR A 280 3.15 -9.95 -15.69
CA THR A 280 1.86 -9.53 -15.12
C THR A 280 0.69 -10.18 -15.88
N GLY A 281 -0.33 -10.63 -15.17
CA GLY A 281 -1.54 -11.20 -15.77
C GLY A 281 -2.52 -11.78 -14.75
N VAL A 282 -3.65 -12.30 -15.25
CA VAL A 282 -4.65 -13.04 -14.45
C VAL A 282 -4.51 -14.52 -14.71
N TYR A 283 -4.59 -15.33 -13.65
CA TYR A 283 -4.52 -16.78 -13.70
C TYR A 283 -5.77 -17.39 -13.08
N ARG A 284 -6.21 -18.55 -13.58
CA ARG A 284 -7.34 -19.31 -13.06
C ARG A 284 -6.90 -20.71 -12.65
N THR A 285 -7.45 -21.21 -11.55
CA THR A 285 -7.49 -22.63 -11.23
C THR A 285 -8.95 -23.09 -11.23
N ILE A 286 -9.18 -24.37 -11.52
CA ILE A 286 -10.49 -25.03 -11.45
C ILE A 286 -10.44 -26.33 -10.63
N ASP A 287 -9.30 -26.62 -10.01
CA ASP A 287 -9.00 -27.85 -9.27
C ASP A 287 -8.43 -27.55 -7.87
N GLY A 288 -8.80 -26.41 -7.29
CA GLY A 288 -8.40 -26.03 -5.94
C GLY A 288 -6.92 -25.65 -5.82
N GLY A 289 -6.33 -25.18 -6.91
CA GLY A 289 -4.96 -24.69 -6.99
C GLY A 289 -3.92 -25.71 -7.41
N ASP A 290 -4.29 -26.96 -7.72
CA ASP A 290 -3.32 -27.97 -8.19
C ASP A 290 -2.72 -27.60 -9.56
N THR A 291 -3.53 -26.97 -10.42
CA THR A 291 -3.08 -26.39 -11.69
C THR A 291 -3.64 -24.99 -11.90
N TRP A 292 -2.86 -24.17 -12.60
CA TRP A 292 -3.21 -22.79 -12.94
C TRP A 292 -2.98 -22.53 -14.43
N GLU A 293 -3.92 -21.84 -15.06
CA GLU A 293 -3.82 -21.36 -16.44
C GLU A 293 -3.82 -19.84 -16.50
N GLU A 294 -2.98 -19.26 -17.37
CA GLU A 294 -3.00 -17.81 -17.62
C GLU A 294 -4.15 -17.46 -18.56
N LEU A 295 -4.99 -16.51 -18.15
CA LEU A 295 -6.08 -15.98 -18.96
C LEU A 295 -5.54 -14.88 -19.88
N THR A 296 -5.67 -15.08 -21.20
CA THR A 296 -5.10 -14.16 -22.21
C THR A 296 -6.12 -13.66 -23.21
N ASN A 297 -7.28 -14.29 -23.32
CA ASN A 297 -8.27 -14.00 -24.34
C ASN A 297 -8.98 -12.66 -24.10
N GLY A 298 -8.52 -11.61 -24.75
CA GLY A 298 -9.05 -10.25 -24.62
C GLY A 298 -8.38 -9.39 -23.54
N LEU A 299 -7.42 -9.96 -22.80
CA LEU A 299 -6.61 -9.25 -21.81
C LEU A 299 -5.28 -8.73 -22.42
N PRO A 300 -4.62 -7.73 -21.79
CA PRO A 300 -3.35 -7.19 -22.27
C PRO A 300 -2.28 -8.28 -22.48
N GLN A 301 -1.49 -8.15 -23.56
CA GLN A 301 -0.37 -9.06 -23.88
C GLN A 301 1.00 -8.36 -23.82
N GLY A 302 1.03 -7.08 -23.45
CA GLY A 302 2.24 -6.26 -23.34
C GLY A 302 2.69 -6.11 -21.89
N GLU A 303 3.58 -5.14 -21.63
CA GLU A 303 3.88 -4.76 -20.26
C GLU A 303 2.63 -4.17 -19.59
N ALA A 304 2.28 -4.71 -18.43
CA ALA A 304 1.17 -4.26 -17.62
C ALA A 304 1.62 -4.09 -16.16
N GLY A 305 0.92 -3.20 -15.45
CA GLY A 305 1.23 -2.80 -14.09
C GLY A 305 0.54 -3.63 -13.03
N ARG A 306 0.14 -3.01 -11.93
CA ARG A 306 -0.66 -3.71 -10.90
C ARG A 306 -1.99 -4.16 -11.50
N VAL A 307 -2.45 -5.33 -11.06
CA VAL A 307 -3.70 -5.95 -11.49
C VAL A 307 -4.63 -6.12 -10.29
N GLY A 308 -5.91 -5.85 -10.49
CA GLY A 308 -6.98 -6.17 -9.54
C GLY A 308 -8.03 -7.03 -10.22
N ILE A 309 -8.66 -7.94 -9.47
CA ILE A 309 -9.70 -8.84 -9.97
C ILE A 309 -10.87 -8.94 -9.00
N ALA A 310 -12.09 -8.91 -9.53
CA ALA A 310 -13.29 -9.12 -8.74
C ALA A 310 -14.30 -10.01 -9.49
N ILE A 311 -15.06 -10.79 -8.73
CA ILE A 311 -16.16 -11.62 -9.20
C ILE A 311 -17.48 -11.08 -8.62
N ALA A 312 -18.51 -11.02 -9.46
CA ALA A 312 -19.83 -10.61 -8.99
C ALA A 312 -20.48 -11.75 -8.20
N GLN A 313 -20.84 -11.48 -6.94
CA GLN A 313 -21.53 -12.44 -6.09
C GLN A 313 -22.96 -12.75 -6.59
N SER A 314 -23.61 -11.76 -7.20
CA SER A 314 -24.96 -11.90 -7.78
C SER A 314 -25.00 -12.76 -9.04
N ASN A 315 -23.87 -12.85 -9.76
CA ASN A 315 -23.74 -13.58 -11.01
C ASN A 315 -22.26 -13.98 -11.25
N PRO A 316 -21.85 -15.18 -10.82
CA PRO A 316 -20.43 -15.59 -10.83
C PRO A 316 -19.79 -15.73 -12.22
N ASP A 317 -20.58 -15.75 -13.30
CA ASP A 317 -20.05 -15.68 -14.67
C ASP A 317 -19.50 -14.27 -14.99
N VAL A 318 -19.95 -13.24 -14.27
CA VAL A 318 -19.52 -11.86 -14.46
C VAL A 318 -18.33 -11.53 -13.57
N MET A 319 -17.24 -11.11 -14.22
CA MET A 319 -16.00 -10.76 -13.55
C MET A 319 -15.39 -9.50 -14.14
N TYR A 320 -14.60 -8.81 -13.34
CA TYR A 320 -13.87 -7.62 -13.77
C TYR A 320 -12.38 -7.76 -13.47
N ALA A 321 -11.56 -7.28 -14.40
CA ALA A 321 -10.13 -7.14 -14.21
C ALA A 321 -9.73 -5.69 -14.48
N TRP A 322 -8.92 -5.14 -13.59
CA TRP A 322 -8.36 -3.79 -13.67
C TRP A 322 -6.85 -3.89 -13.85
N TYR A 323 -6.29 -3.05 -14.73
CA TYR A 323 -4.85 -2.97 -14.97
C TYR A 323 -4.38 -1.52 -14.94
N ASP A 324 -3.34 -1.26 -14.15
CA ASP A 324 -2.51 -0.07 -14.33
C ASP A 324 -1.69 -0.24 -15.61
N MET A 325 -1.73 0.76 -16.49
CA MET A 325 -1.10 0.68 -17.80
C MET A 325 -0.10 1.84 -18.00
N PRO A 326 0.95 1.65 -18.82
CA PRO A 326 1.91 2.71 -19.11
C PRO A 326 1.24 4.01 -19.58
N ASN A 327 1.91 5.14 -19.35
CA ASN A 327 1.42 6.48 -19.67
C ASN A 327 0.18 6.93 -18.88
N GLN A 328 0.09 6.53 -17.61
CA GLN A 328 -0.99 6.92 -16.68
C GLN A 328 -2.38 6.47 -17.19
N ASN A 329 -2.40 5.36 -17.91
CA ASN A 329 -3.62 4.77 -18.42
C ASN A 329 -4.13 3.71 -17.44
N VAL A 330 -5.44 3.54 -17.40
CA VAL A 330 -6.08 2.44 -16.68
C VAL A 330 -6.99 1.72 -17.66
N GLU A 331 -6.94 0.40 -17.62
CA GLU A 331 -7.80 -0.45 -18.44
C GLU A 331 -8.64 -1.34 -17.55
N VAL A 332 -9.93 -1.44 -17.89
CA VAL A 332 -10.90 -2.27 -17.18
C VAL A 332 -11.50 -3.22 -18.20
N TYR A 333 -11.55 -4.49 -17.82
CA TYR A 333 -12.06 -5.58 -18.63
C TYR A 333 -13.21 -6.23 -17.88
N ARG A 334 -14.22 -6.69 -18.64
CA ARG A 334 -15.29 -7.53 -18.11
C ARG A 334 -15.32 -8.85 -18.85
N SER A 335 -15.51 -9.92 -18.11
CA SER A 335 -15.95 -11.22 -18.63
C SER A 335 -17.41 -11.45 -18.23
N ASP A 336 -18.15 -12.13 -19.09
CA ASP A 336 -19.54 -12.60 -18.86
C ASP A 336 -19.61 -14.14 -18.98
N ASP A 337 -18.46 -14.82 -18.88
CA ASP A 337 -18.29 -16.26 -19.09
C ASP A 337 -17.23 -16.88 -18.17
N GLY A 338 -17.09 -16.37 -16.94
CA GLY A 338 -16.18 -16.94 -15.94
C GLY A 338 -14.69 -16.82 -16.33
N GLY A 339 -14.33 -15.78 -17.06
CA GLY A 339 -12.96 -15.47 -17.47
C GLY A 339 -12.49 -16.15 -18.75
N ASP A 340 -13.33 -16.90 -19.45
CA ASP A 340 -12.98 -17.53 -20.74
C ASP A 340 -12.72 -16.48 -21.85
N SER A 341 -13.43 -15.35 -21.81
CA SER A 341 -13.19 -14.21 -22.69
C SER A 341 -13.44 -12.87 -21.99
N TRP A 342 -12.65 -11.86 -22.39
CA TRP A 342 -12.68 -10.53 -21.78
C TRP A 342 -12.92 -9.44 -22.83
N ILE A 343 -13.73 -8.45 -22.45
CA ILE A 343 -14.02 -7.27 -23.26
C ILE A 343 -13.54 -6.04 -22.51
N GLN A 344 -12.61 -5.30 -23.11
CA GLN A 344 -12.18 -3.99 -22.61
C GLN A 344 -13.35 -3.01 -22.62
N LYS A 345 -13.59 -2.35 -21.49
CA LYS A 345 -14.61 -1.32 -21.34
C LYS A 345 -14.04 0.06 -21.71
N PRO A 346 -14.89 1.04 -22.06
CA PRO A 346 -14.43 2.41 -22.32
C PRO A 346 -13.78 3.02 -21.07
N THR A 347 -12.46 3.29 -21.13
CA THR A 347 -11.69 3.85 -20.00
C THR A 347 -11.03 5.19 -20.27
N SER A 348 -11.33 5.87 -21.39
CA SER A 348 -10.70 7.16 -21.71
C SER A 348 -10.94 8.23 -20.65
N ILE A 349 -12.08 8.18 -19.95
CA ILE A 349 -12.39 9.09 -18.84
C ILE A 349 -11.59 8.80 -17.57
N LEU A 350 -11.03 7.59 -17.43
CA LEU A 350 -10.21 7.15 -16.31
C LEU A 350 -8.73 7.52 -16.47
N GLN A 351 -8.35 8.16 -17.59
CA GLN A 351 -6.96 8.56 -17.81
C GLN A 351 -6.48 9.48 -16.68
N GLY A 352 -5.38 9.11 -16.03
CA GLY A 352 -4.85 9.86 -14.89
C GLY A 352 -5.56 9.62 -13.56
N MET A 353 -6.51 8.68 -13.46
CA MET A 353 -7.20 8.37 -12.18
C MET A 353 -6.23 7.94 -11.06
N ASN A 354 -5.06 7.42 -11.43
CA ASN A 354 -3.99 7.03 -10.52
C ASN A 354 -2.87 8.08 -10.43
N SER A 355 -2.97 9.23 -11.10
CA SER A 355 -1.86 10.16 -11.31
C SER A 355 -0.62 9.42 -11.87
N THR A 356 0.52 9.46 -11.17
CA THR A 356 1.74 8.69 -11.49
C THR A 356 1.97 7.52 -10.54
N PHE A 357 0.92 7.13 -9.81
CA PHE A 357 0.98 6.26 -8.64
C PHE A 357 0.21 4.94 -8.79
N GLY A 358 -0.02 4.44 -10.00
CA GLY A 358 -0.75 3.19 -10.21
C GLY A 358 -0.14 1.94 -9.57
N TRP A 359 1.10 2.04 -9.10
CA TRP A 359 1.79 1.05 -8.26
C TRP A 359 1.34 1.05 -6.78
N TYR A 360 0.47 1.97 -6.40
CA TYR A 360 -0.06 2.17 -5.06
C TYR A 360 -1.53 1.75 -4.96
N PHE A 361 -2.23 1.70 -6.09
CA PHE A 361 -3.67 1.41 -6.18
C PHE A 361 -3.93 0.15 -7.00
N GLY A 362 -5.20 -0.25 -7.08
CA GLY A 362 -5.62 -1.37 -7.93
C GLY A 362 -6.66 -2.28 -7.31
N GLN A 363 -7.35 -1.81 -6.27
CA GLN A 363 -8.50 -2.51 -5.75
C GLN A 363 -9.72 -2.23 -6.63
N ILE A 364 -10.49 -3.29 -6.88
CA ILE A 364 -11.75 -3.27 -7.60
C ILE A 364 -12.78 -4.02 -6.77
N HIS A 365 -13.98 -3.44 -6.63
CA HIS A 365 -15.04 -4.03 -5.80
C HIS A 365 -16.35 -4.07 -6.57
N VAL A 366 -17.05 -5.20 -6.55
CA VAL A 366 -18.37 -5.38 -7.18
C VAL A 366 -19.42 -5.41 -6.08
N ASP A 367 -20.53 -4.70 -6.26
CA ASP A 367 -21.66 -4.79 -5.34
C ASP A 367 -22.18 -6.24 -5.30
N PRO A 368 -22.36 -6.84 -4.11
CA PRO A 368 -22.77 -8.23 -3.99
C PRO A 368 -24.17 -8.51 -4.55
N ASN A 369 -25.01 -7.49 -4.75
CA ASN A 369 -26.37 -7.63 -5.28
C ASN A 369 -26.54 -7.13 -6.72
N ASP A 370 -25.50 -6.57 -7.32
CA ASP A 370 -25.58 -5.92 -8.63
C ASP A 370 -24.25 -6.05 -9.38
N GLU A 371 -24.18 -7.00 -10.32
CA GLU A 371 -22.97 -7.25 -11.12
C GLU A 371 -22.55 -6.07 -12.01
N ASP A 372 -23.42 -5.09 -12.21
CA ASP A 372 -23.15 -3.90 -13.02
C ASP A 372 -22.68 -2.71 -12.17
N ARG A 373 -22.79 -2.77 -10.83
CA ARG A 373 -22.25 -1.76 -9.92
C ARG A 373 -20.84 -2.14 -9.47
N VAL A 374 -19.86 -1.38 -9.95
CA VAL A 374 -18.43 -1.65 -9.70
C VAL A 374 -17.73 -0.37 -9.27
N TYR A 375 -16.83 -0.50 -8.29
CA TYR A 375 -16.01 0.57 -7.76
C TYR A 375 -14.54 0.34 -8.14
N LEU A 376 -13.86 1.40 -8.56
CA LEU A 376 -12.42 1.39 -8.83
C LEU A 376 -11.74 2.33 -7.85
N MET A 377 -10.78 1.81 -7.11
CA MET A 377 -10.02 2.55 -6.12
C MET A 377 -8.66 2.95 -6.71
N GLY A 378 -8.49 4.26 -6.89
CA GLY A 378 -7.25 4.91 -7.33
C GLY A 378 -6.90 6.08 -6.40
N MET A 379 -6.18 7.06 -6.93
CA MET A 379 -6.15 8.39 -6.28
C MET A 379 -7.57 8.96 -6.24
N ALA A 380 -8.31 8.81 -7.34
CA ALA A 380 -9.74 9.06 -7.41
C ALA A 380 -10.55 7.77 -7.24
N LEU A 381 -11.73 7.87 -6.61
CA LEU A 381 -12.72 6.81 -6.49
C LEU A 381 -13.76 6.93 -7.60
N TRP A 382 -13.96 5.85 -8.36
CA TRP A 382 -14.93 5.80 -9.45
C TRP A 382 -15.97 4.70 -9.23
N ARG A 383 -17.20 4.94 -9.68
CA ARG A 383 -18.28 3.95 -9.71
C ARG A 383 -18.92 3.87 -11.09
N THR A 384 -19.30 2.66 -11.50
CA THR A 384 -20.18 2.42 -12.64
C THR A 384 -21.49 1.79 -12.15
N GLU A 385 -22.56 1.95 -12.92
CA GLU A 385 -23.88 1.34 -12.68
C GLU A 385 -24.33 0.52 -13.90
N ASN A 386 -23.41 0.28 -14.85
CA ASN A 386 -23.71 -0.35 -16.13
C ASN A 386 -22.54 -1.20 -16.63
N GLY A 387 -21.81 -1.79 -15.70
CA GLY A 387 -20.73 -2.75 -15.98
C GLY A 387 -19.55 -2.17 -16.74
N GLY A 388 -19.21 -0.91 -16.44
CA GLY A 388 -18.05 -0.20 -16.94
C GLY A 388 -18.27 0.53 -18.26
N ASN A 389 -19.51 0.58 -18.79
CA ASN A 389 -19.79 1.32 -20.02
C ASN A 389 -19.71 2.85 -19.81
N ASN A 390 -20.02 3.34 -18.60
CA ASN A 390 -19.81 4.71 -18.15
C ASN A 390 -19.32 4.71 -16.70
N TRP A 391 -18.62 5.77 -16.30
CA TRP A 391 -18.06 5.92 -14.96
C TRP A 391 -18.42 7.29 -14.38
N THR A 392 -18.72 7.31 -13.09
CA THR A 392 -18.97 8.49 -12.27
C THR A 392 -17.86 8.60 -11.25
N VAL A 393 -17.27 9.78 -11.11
CA VAL A 393 -16.31 10.07 -10.04
C VAL A 393 -17.07 10.31 -8.74
N LEU A 394 -16.71 9.58 -7.69
CA LEU A 394 -17.24 9.76 -6.33
C LEU A 394 -16.30 10.60 -5.46
N SER A 395 -15.00 10.48 -5.69
CA SER A 395 -13.99 11.29 -5.00
C SER A 395 -12.79 11.58 -5.89
N ASP A 396 -12.31 12.82 -5.83
CA ASP A 396 -11.02 13.27 -6.35
C ASP A 396 -10.56 14.54 -5.61
N TYR A 397 -9.54 15.24 -6.14
CA TYR A 397 -9.06 16.50 -5.56
C TYR A 397 -10.11 17.63 -5.47
N SER A 398 -11.27 17.50 -6.11
CA SER A 398 -12.32 18.54 -6.13
C SER A 398 -13.29 18.49 -4.95
N ASN A 399 -13.37 17.37 -4.22
CA ASN A 399 -14.25 17.19 -3.05
C ASN A 399 -13.52 16.67 -1.80
N MET A 400 -12.25 17.04 -1.62
CA MET A 400 -11.43 16.61 -0.46
C MET A 400 -12.01 16.96 0.92
N ASP A 401 -12.91 17.95 1.01
CA ASP A 401 -13.61 18.31 2.26
C ASP A 401 -14.64 17.25 2.69
N GLU A 402 -15.08 16.38 1.76
CA GLU A 402 -16.05 15.32 2.00
C GLU A 402 -15.37 13.98 2.31
N ILE A 403 -14.41 13.59 1.47
CA ILE A 403 -13.66 12.34 1.58
C ILE A 403 -12.24 12.53 1.03
N HIS A 404 -11.27 11.87 1.66
CA HIS A 404 -9.88 11.95 1.24
C HIS A 404 -9.63 11.09 -0.01
N VAL A 405 -8.68 11.52 -0.84
CA VAL A 405 -8.17 10.78 -2.00
C VAL A 405 -7.35 9.54 -1.56
N ASP A 406 -6.78 8.81 -2.52
CA ASP A 406 -5.88 7.68 -2.28
C ASP A 406 -6.59 6.49 -1.59
N HIS A 407 -7.48 5.87 -2.36
CA HIS A 407 -8.40 4.84 -1.92
C HIS A 407 -7.76 3.45 -1.93
N HIS A 408 -7.87 2.72 -0.83
CA HIS A 408 -7.15 1.47 -0.60
C HIS A 408 -8.01 0.28 -0.24
N ALA A 409 -9.17 0.51 0.38
CA ALA A 409 -10.06 -0.56 0.82
C ALA A 409 -11.53 -0.17 0.65
N MET A 410 -12.35 -1.16 0.33
CA MET A 410 -13.80 -0.98 0.29
C MET A 410 -14.51 -2.27 0.68
N LYS A 411 -15.61 -2.13 1.43
CA LYS A 411 -16.51 -3.24 1.74
C LYS A 411 -17.95 -2.77 1.72
N THR A 412 -18.83 -3.51 1.04
CA THR A 412 -20.27 -3.21 0.96
C THR A 412 -21.08 -4.15 1.84
N VAL A 413 -22.07 -3.61 2.53
CA VAL A 413 -22.98 -4.40 3.39
C VAL A 413 -24.18 -4.84 2.55
N ALA A 414 -24.19 -6.09 2.09
CA ALA A 414 -25.15 -6.61 1.11
C ALA A 414 -26.64 -6.40 1.47
N THR A 415 -26.99 -6.29 2.75
CA THR A 415 -28.38 -6.10 3.20
C THR A 415 -28.84 -4.65 3.19
N THR A 416 -27.96 -3.71 2.85
CA THR A 416 -28.20 -2.26 2.90
C THR A 416 -27.51 -1.56 1.71
N ASN A 417 -27.62 -0.23 1.65
CA ASN A 417 -26.88 0.59 0.70
C ASN A 417 -25.52 1.06 1.25
N ARG A 418 -25.07 0.46 2.37
CA ARG A 418 -23.88 0.91 3.10
C ARG A 418 -22.60 0.45 2.42
N VAL A 419 -21.67 1.40 2.31
CA VAL A 419 -20.30 1.18 1.82
C VAL A 419 -19.33 1.73 2.87
N TRP A 420 -18.36 0.91 3.26
CA TRP A 420 -17.19 1.33 4.01
C TRP A 420 -16.03 1.57 3.06
N GLU A 421 -15.26 2.61 3.29
CA GLU A 421 -14.14 3.01 2.45
C GLU A 421 -12.95 3.42 3.31
N GLY A 422 -11.78 2.88 2.99
CA GLY A 422 -10.51 3.14 3.66
C GLY A 422 -9.51 3.76 2.71
N ASN A 423 -8.93 4.89 3.12
CA ASN A 423 -7.98 5.68 2.32
C ASN A 423 -6.88 6.28 3.20
N ASP A 424 -5.98 7.09 2.63
CA ASP A 424 -4.87 7.75 3.36
C ASP A 424 -5.36 8.78 4.41
N GLY A 425 -6.62 9.20 4.32
CA GLY A 425 -7.29 10.09 5.27
C GLY A 425 -8.08 9.40 6.38
N GLY A 426 -8.13 8.06 6.42
CA GLY A 426 -8.81 7.27 7.47
C GLY A 426 -9.93 6.37 6.96
N LEU A 427 -10.93 6.15 7.82
CA LEU A 427 -12.11 5.33 7.53
C LEU A 427 -13.33 6.23 7.31
N TYR A 428 -14.07 5.94 6.25
CA TYR A 428 -15.31 6.61 5.86
C TYR A 428 -16.42 5.59 5.65
N TYR A 429 -17.66 6.04 5.76
CA TYR A 429 -18.81 5.26 5.32
C TYR A 429 -19.82 6.13 4.57
N SER A 430 -20.61 5.46 3.75
CA SER A 430 -21.74 6.01 3.01
C SER A 430 -22.97 5.13 3.25
N ASP A 431 -24.16 5.71 3.31
CA ASP A 431 -25.45 4.98 3.36
C ASP A 431 -26.25 5.06 2.05
N ASP A 432 -25.64 5.58 0.99
CA ASP A 432 -26.23 5.79 -0.33
C ASP A 432 -25.29 5.39 -1.48
N TYR A 433 -24.63 4.23 -1.36
CA TYR A 433 -23.73 3.65 -2.38
C TYR A 433 -22.48 4.49 -2.73
N GLY A 434 -22.11 5.46 -1.90
CA GLY A 434 -20.93 6.31 -2.04
C GLY A 434 -21.24 7.70 -2.61
N ASP A 435 -22.51 8.10 -2.65
CA ASP A 435 -22.93 9.43 -3.12
C ASP A 435 -22.66 10.50 -2.04
N THR A 436 -22.70 10.15 -0.75
CA THR A 436 -22.31 11.02 0.36
C THR A 436 -21.49 10.29 1.42
N TRP A 437 -20.46 10.96 1.97
CA TRP A 437 -19.53 10.33 2.91
C TRP A 437 -19.58 10.92 4.32
N THR A 438 -19.40 10.04 5.32
CA THR A 438 -19.18 10.40 6.72
C THR A 438 -17.86 9.83 7.20
N LYS A 439 -16.99 10.70 7.73
CA LYS A 439 -15.70 10.31 8.32
C LYS A 439 -15.85 9.75 9.74
N VAL A 440 -15.14 8.67 10.02
CA VAL A 440 -14.94 8.13 11.37
C VAL A 440 -13.78 8.87 12.06
N ASN A 441 -14.08 9.67 13.09
CA ASN A 441 -13.14 10.63 13.72
C ASN A 441 -12.67 10.24 15.13
N ASN A 442 -12.60 8.94 15.42
CA ASN A 442 -12.22 8.37 16.71
C ASN A 442 -11.16 7.25 16.57
N LEU A 443 -10.32 7.32 15.53
CA LEU A 443 -9.31 6.30 15.20
C LEU A 443 -7.88 6.84 15.38
N PRO A 444 -7.04 6.24 16.25
CA PRO A 444 -5.66 6.66 16.46
C PRO A 444 -4.70 6.04 15.42
N VAL A 445 -4.94 6.32 14.14
CA VAL A 445 -4.22 5.70 13.00
C VAL A 445 -3.31 6.67 12.25
N THR A 446 -3.10 7.88 12.77
CA THR A 446 -2.25 8.89 12.15
C THR A 446 -0.82 8.39 11.96
N GLN A 447 -0.20 8.75 10.83
CA GLN A 447 1.15 8.36 10.46
C GLN A 447 2.12 9.55 10.57
N PRO A 448 2.75 9.77 11.75
CA PRO A 448 3.65 10.88 11.96
C PRO A 448 5.02 10.66 11.29
N TYR A 449 5.51 11.67 10.56
CA TYR A 449 6.90 11.72 10.08
C TYR A 449 7.85 12.29 11.12
N ALA A 450 7.46 13.39 11.77
CA ALA A 450 8.23 14.07 12.79
C ALA A 450 7.30 14.86 13.71
N LEU A 451 7.72 15.07 14.96
CA LEU A 451 6.99 15.86 15.94
C LEU A 451 7.94 16.75 16.75
N ASP A 452 7.39 17.81 17.31
CA ASP A 452 8.05 18.63 18.33
C ASP A 452 7.05 19.02 19.43
N VAL A 453 7.56 19.18 20.65
CA VAL A 453 6.77 19.52 21.84
C VAL A 453 7.29 20.84 22.38
N SER A 454 6.39 21.77 22.67
CA SER A 454 6.79 23.05 23.23
C SER A 454 7.49 22.89 24.58
N GLN A 455 8.58 23.65 24.75
CA GLN A 455 9.29 23.75 26.03
C GLN A 455 8.59 24.67 27.05
N GLN A 456 7.63 25.49 26.62
CA GLN A 456 6.86 26.38 27.50
C GLN A 456 5.48 25.80 27.86
N ASN A 457 4.95 24.93 27.01
CA ASN A 457 3.67 24.28 27.18
C ASN A 457 3.71 22.84 26.62
N PRO A 458 3.88 21.80 27.46
CA PRO A 458 3.96 20.42 26.99
C PRO A 458 2.65 19.92 26.34
N GLU A 459 1.52 20.61 26.51
CA GLU A 459 0.27 20.28 25.80
C GLU A 459 0.25 20.79 24.36
N LYS A 460 1.21 21.64 23.96
CA LYS A 460 1.37 22.13 22.61
C LYS A 460 2.38 21.28 21.85
N ILE A 461 1.87 20.47 20.94
CA ILE A 461 2.60 19.52 20.12
C ILE A 461 2.33 19.88 18.67
N ILE A 462 3.36 19.88 17.85
CA ILE A 462 3.25 19.94 16.38
C ILE A 462 3.74 18.62 15.81
N CYS A 463 3.07 18.13 14.78
CA CYS A 463 3.39 16.88 14.13
C CYS A 463 3.22 17.01 12.61
N GLY A 464 4.25 16.72 11.84
CA GLY A 464 4.11 16.46 10.42
C GLY A 464 3.58 15.05 10.18
N THR A 465 2.56 14.91 9.34
CA THR A 465 1.88 13.61 9.09
C THR A 465 1.81 13.29 7.60
N GLN A 466 1.85 12.00 7.27
CA GLN A 466 1.67 11.52 5.91
C GLN A 466 0.28 11.89 5.38
N ASP A 467 0.25 12.52 4.20
CA ASP A 467 -0.93 12.96 3.42
C ASP A 467 -1.97 13.87 4.14
N ASN A 468 -1.86 14.03 5.46
CA ASN A 468 -2.81 14.72 6.32
C ASN A 468 -2.26 16.05 6.89
N GLY A 469 -1.16 16.56 6.34
CA GLY A 469 -0.58 17.86 6.66
C GLY A 469 0.30 17.88 7.92
N SER A 470 0.72 19.08 8.28
CA SER A 470 1.25 19.35 9.61
C SER A 470 0.12 19.77 10.53
N ASN A 471 0.03 19.12 11.69
CA ASN A 471 -1.05 19.25 12.64
C ASN A 471 -0.50 19.74 13.98
N MET A 472 -1.28 20.53 14.70
CA MET A 472 -0.91 21.08 16.01
C MET A 472 -2.04 20.88 17.02
N THR A 473 -1.69 20.65 18.28
CA THR A 473 -2.67 20.62 19.37
C THR A 473 -3.05 22.02 19.84
N THR A 474 -4.32 22.21 20.18
CA THR A 474 -4.77 23.34 21.02
C THR A 474 -5.05 22.93 22.47
N SER A 475 -5.65 21.75 22.72
CA SER A 475 -5.86 21.18 24.07
C SER A 475 -6.41 19.73 24.07
N GLY A 476 -5.67 18.71 24.52
CA GLY A 476 -6.18 17.33 24.63
C GLY A 476 -6.32 16.52 23.32
N MET A 477 -6.68 15.24 23.44
CA MET A 477 -6.51 14.20 22.40
C MET A 477 -7.17 14.47 21.03
N ASN A 478 -8.30 15.18 20.98
CA ASN A 478 -9.07 15.41 19.73
C ASN A 478 -9.06 16.87 19.28
N GLN A 479 -8.18 17.68 19.85
CA GLN A 479 -8.06 19.10 19.50
C GLN A 479 -6.81 19.37 18.67
N TRP A 480 -6.57 18.48 17.70
CA TRP A 480 -5.58 18.65 16.65
C TRP A 480 -6.21 19.34 15.46
N TYR A 481 -5.50 20.32 14.91
CA TYR A 481 -5.92 21.05 13.71
C TYR A 481 -4.75 21.18 12.76
N GLN A 482 -5.05 21.22 11.47
CA GLN A 482 -4.06 21.37 10.43
C GLN A 482 -3.53 22.81 10.40
N VAL A 483 -2.21 22.98 10.42
CA VAL A 483 -1.51 24.27 10.27
C VAL A 483 -0.93 24.45 8.86
N LEU A 484 -0.62 23.35 8.17
CA LEU A 484 -0.10 23.34 6.80
C LEU A 484 -0.60 22.07 6.08
N GLY A 485 -1.08 22.20 4.85
CA GLY A 485 -1.55 21.05 4.04
C GLY A 485 -0.42 20.29 3.32
N GLY A 486 -0.79 19.30 2.50
CA GLY A 486 0.13 18.35 1.87
C GLY A 486 0.56 17.24 2.83
N ASP A 487 1.69 16.59 2.60
CA ASP A 487 2.36 15.80 3.64
C ASP A 487 3.08 16.76 4.59
N GLY A 488 2.88 16.61 5.90
CA GLY A 488 3.66 17.33 6.89
C GLY A 488 4.97 16.60 7.22
N MET A 489 6.09 17.31 7.21
CA MET A 489 7.43 16.73 7.44
C MET A 489 8.08 17.26 8.73
N TYR A 490 9.33 17.74 8.67
CA TYR A 490 9.98 18.29 9.86
C TYR A 490 9.23 19.52 10.36
N CYS A 491 9.05 19.58 11.68
CA CYS A 491 8.43 20.68 12.37
C CYS A 491 9.20 21.03 13.64
N ARG A 492 9.17 22.31 14.01
CA ARG A 492 9.85 22.82 15.22
C ARG A 492 9.06 23.94 15.86
N ILE A 493 9.06 24.01 17.18
CA ILE A 493 8.52 25.12 17.97
C ILE A 493 9.69 25.93 18.52
N ASP A 494 9.65 27.25 18.35
CA ASP A 494 10.66 28.14 18.94
C ASP A 494 10.56 28.06 20.48
N TYR A 495 11.61 27.53 21.11
CA TYR A 495 11.64 27.29 22.56
C TYR A 495 11.57 28.56 23.40
N SER A 496 11.79 29.74 22.80
CA SER A 496 11.67 31.04 23.46
C SER A 496 10.29 31.68 23.28
N ASN A 497 9.52 31.27 22.26
CA ASN A 497 8.20 31.81 21.95
C ASN A 497 7.36 30.81 21.15
N ASP A 498 6.44 30.13 21.82
CA ASP A 498 5.56 29.14 21.21
C ASP A 498 4.71 29.66 20.06
N ASN A 499 4.48 30.98 19.95
CA ASN A 499 3.75 31.56 18.82
C ASN A 499 4.58 31.60 17.53
N ILE A 500 5.85 31.20 17.60
CA ILE A 500 6.74 31.01 16.46
C ILE A 500 7.00 29.51 16.31
N TYR A 501 6.65 28.97 15.15
CA TYR A 501 6.90 27.57 14.83
C TYR A 501 7.11 27.40 13.34
N TYR A 502 7.62 26.24 12.98
CA TYR A 502 8.03 25.89 11.63
C TYR A 502 7.37 24.59 11.24
N ALA A 503 6.88 24.54 10.01
CA ALA A 503 6.32 23.34 9.42
C ALA A 503 6.77 23.23 7.97
N GLU A 504 7.00 22.00 7.55
CA GLU A 504 7.46 21.65 6.22
C GLU A 504 6.37 20.88 5.46
N SER A 505 6.24 21.16 4.16
CA SER A 505 5.60 20.26 3.19
C SER A 505 6.62 19.72 2.17
N GLN A 506 6.17 18.80 1.31
CA GLN A 506 7.03 18.00 0.42
C GLN A 506 8.12 18.82 -0.26
N TRP A 507 9.28 18.20 -0.46
CA TRP A 507 10.45 18.80 -1.13
C TRP A 507 11.08 19.96 -0.36
N GLY A 508 10.96 19.95 0.97
CA GLY A 508 11.55 20.99 1.81
C GLY A 508 10.87 22.34 1.73
N ASN A 509 9.60 22.39 1.32
CA ASN A 509 8.83 23.62 1.35
C ASN A 509 8.56 24.02 2.80
N LEU A 510 9.41 24.88 3.32
CA LEU A 510 9.50 25.24 4.72
C LEU A 510 8.83 26.59 4.97
N TYR A 511 7.95 26.62 5.97
CA TYR A 511 7.22 27.80 6.38
C TYR A 511 7.49 28.14 7.84
N ARG A 512 7.67 29.42 8.13
CA ARG A 512 7.61 29.97 9.50
C ARG A 512 6.23 30.53 9.76
N PHE A 513 5.63 30.14 10.87
CA PHE A 513 4.40 30.70 11.41
C PHE A 513 4.74 31.64 12.54
N GLU A 514 4.13 32.81 12.56
CA GLU A 514 4.36 33.85 13.56
C GLU A 514 3.10 34.73 13.68
N ASN A 515 2.54 34.81 14.89
CA ASN A 515 1.38 35.66 15.20
C ASN A 515 0.16 35.47 14.27
N GLY A 516 -0.11 34.21 13.88
CA GLY A 516 -1.24 33.85 13.01
C GLY A 516 -1.00 34.04 11.51
N TRP A 517 0.19 34.48 11.11
CA TRP A 517 0.63 34.53 9.71
C TRP A 517 1.68 33.47 9.44
N TYR A 518 1.86 33.10 8.17
CA TYR A 518 2.93 32.22 7.75
C TYR A 518 3.71 32.80 6.57
N ASN A 519 5.01 32.52 6.53
CA ASN A 519 5.93 32.96 5.48
C ASN A 519 6.67 31.75 4.93
N TYR A 520 6.76 31.66 3.60
CA TYR A 520 7.64 30.72 2.94
C TYR A 520 9.09 31.16 3.13
N ILE A 521 9.90 30.34 3.78
CA ILE A 521 11.27 30.72 4.18
C ILE A 521 12.35 29.86 3.50
N ALA A 522 12.04 28.64 3.08
CA ALA A 522 12.95 27.79 2.31
C ALA A 522 12.19 26.77 1.47
N GLY A 523 12.88 26.15 0.51
CA GLY A 523 12.35 25.11 -0.38
C GLY A 523 12.90 25.29 -1.79
N GLN A 524 12.06 25.15 -2.82
CA GLN A 524 12.42 25.49 -4.21
C GLN A 524 12.02 26.93 -4.60
N PRO A 525 12.88 27.95 -4.42
CA PRO A 525 12.77 29.18 -5.18
C PRO A 525 13.42 28.98 -6.57
N SER A 526 12.68 29.31 -7.62
CA SER A 526 12.98 29.18 -9.05
C SER A 526 14.45 29.34 -9.52
N ASN A 527 14.76 28.57 -10.58
CA ASN A 527 15.86 28.67 -11.58
C ASN A 527 17.23 28.08 -11.26
N ASP A 528 17.52 27.74 -10.01
CA ASP A 528 18.53 26.73 -9.68
C ASP A 528 17.77 25.68 -8.90
N SER A 529 17.76 24.41 -9.33
CA SER A 529 16.98 23.38 -8.62
C SER A 529 17.82 22.87 -7.46
N PRO A 530 17.64 23.35 -6.20
CA PRO A 530 18.32 22.73 -5.08
C PRO A 530 17.87 21.27 -5.03
N ARG A 531 18.83 20.36 -4.91
CA ARG A 531 18.55 18.95 -4.66
C ARG A 531 18.12 18.83 -3.19
N ILE A 532 16.81 18.71 -2.99
CA ILE A 532 16.18 18.58 -1.68
C ILE A 532 15.45 17.24 -1.65
N ASN A 533 15.51 16.55 -0.51
CA ASN A 533 14.75 15.32 -0.31
C ASN A 533 13.26 15.62 -0.14
N TRP A 534 12.42 14.59 -0.24
CA TRP A 534 10.98 14.67 0.07
C TRP A 534 10.71 15.27 1.46
N SER A 535 11.53 14.86 2.44
CA SER A 535 11.59 15.38 3.80
C SER A 535 12.99 15.94 4.07
N ALA A 536 13.08 17.19 4.50
CA ALA A 536 14.32 17.95 4.64
C ALA A 536 14.57 18.35 6.11
N PRO A 537 15.69 17.93 6.72
CA PRO A 537 15.95 18.20 8.13
C PRO A 537 15.96 19.70 8.46
N LEU A 538 15.30 20.05 9.55
CA LEU A 538 15.28 21.38 10.15
C LEU A 538 15.70 21.29 11.62
N GLU A 539 16.57 22.18 12.06
CA GLU A 539 16.94 22.27 13.48
C GLU A 539 17.14 23.71 13.96
N LEU A 540 16.78 23.98 15.22
CA LEU A 540 17.04 25.25 15.88
C LEU A 540 18.39 25.19 16.60
N ASP A 541 19.12 26.30 16.63
CA ASP A 541 20.26 26.44 17.54
C ASP A 541 19.76 26.38 18.99
N PRO A 542 20.41 25.60 19.89
CA PRO A 542 19.90 25.40 21.24
C PRO A 542 20.06 26.62 22.16
N GLU A 543 20.84 27.62 21.76
CA GLU A 543 21.14 28.82 22.58
C GLU A 543 20.61 30.12 21.96
N ASP A 544 20.35 30.15 20.65
CA ASP A 544 19.81 31.30 19.95
C ASP A 544 18.63 30.92 19.02
N PRO A 545 17.38 31.23 19.39
CA PRO A 545 16.19 30.78 18.65
C PRO A 545 16.05 31.48 17.28
N GLU A 546 16.82 32.55 17.02
CA GLU A 546 16.86 33.19 15.71
C GLU A 546 17.75 32.45 14.71
N LYS A 547 18.61 31.55 15.20
CA LYS A 547 19.48 30.73 14.36
C LYS A 547 18.82 29.39 14.07
N ILE A 548 18.64 29.10 12.79
CA ILE A 548 18.10 27.82 12.32
C ILE A 548 18.97 27.23 11.22
N TYR A 549 18.96 25.91 11.11
CA TYR A 549 19.72 25.14 10.15
C TYR A 549 18.78 24.29 9.30
N PHE A 550 18.99 24.28 7.99
CA PHE A 550 18.16 23.54 7.05
C PHE A 550 19.02 22.69 6.12
N GLY A 551 18.68 21.41 6.02
CA GLY A 551 19.43 20.40 5.28
C GLY A 551 18.87 20.17 3.89
N THR A 552 19.68 20.43 2.86
CA THR A 552 19.43 19.97 1.49
C THR A 552 20.60 19.08 1.05
N TYR A 553 21.02 19.14 -0.22
CA TYR A 553 22.34 18.66 -0.64
C TYR A 553 23.53 19.35 0.07
N ARG A 554 23.27 20.42 0.83
CA ARG A 554 24.21 21.12 1.71
C ARG A 554 23.47 21.65 2.94
N VAL A 555 24.20 22.07 3.97
CA VAL A 555 23.63 22.72 5.16
C VAL A 555 23.55 24.23 4.95
N TRP A 556 22.38 24.78 5.21
CA TRP A 556 22.11 26.21 5.23
C TRP A 556 21.93 26.68 6.67
N LYS A 557 22.34 27.92 6.95
CA LYS A 557 22.13 28.59 8.21
C LYS A 557 21.38 29.89 7.98
N SER A 558 20.38 30.16 8.80
CA SER A 558 19.81 31.48 8.99
C SER A 558 20.19 32.01 10.37
N THR A 559 20.27 33.34 10.52
CA THR A 559 20.44 34.02 11.81
C THR A 559 19.29 35.00 12.06
N ASN A 560 18.19 34.84 11.34
CA ASN A 560 17.00 35.69 11.39
C ASN A 560 15.74 34.87 11.08
N ARG A 561 15.61 33.69 11.72
CA ARG A 561 14.42 32.83 11.64
C ARG A 561 13.98 32.49 10.20
N GLY A 562 14.93 32.32 9.29
CA GLY A 562 14.67 31.92 7.91
C GLY A 562 14.40 33.05 6.92
N ASP A 563 14.45 34.33 7.32
CA ASP A 563 14.28 35.46 6.38
C ASP A 563 15.41 35.50 5.33
N SER A 564 16.59 34.98 5.68
CA SER A 564 17.73 34.83 4.77
C SER A 564 18.61 33.65 5.16
N TRP A 565 19.27 33.05 4.17
CA TRP A 565 20.09 31.85 4.32
C TRP A 565 21.50 32.03 3.77
N ILE A 566 22.49 31.51 4.48
CA ILE A 566 23.87 31.36 4.02
C ILE A 566 24.28 29.89 4.02
N PRO A 567 25.04 29.41 3.03
CA PRO A 567 25.57 28.06 3.05
C PRO A 567 26.68 27.96 4.10
N VAL A 568 26.65 26.91 4.93
CA VAL A 568 27.69 26.62 5.92
C VAL A 568 28.45 25.32 5.64
N SER A 569 28.08 24.63 4.57
CA SER A 569 28.83 23.51 4.00
C SER A 569 28.95 23.63 2.47
N GLY A 570 29.86 22.83 1.90
CA GLY A 570 29.84 22.49 0.48
C GLY A 570 28.73 21.49 0.14
N ASP A 571 28.80 20.94 -1.06
CA ASP A 571 27.94 19.83 -1.50
C ASP A 571 28.30 18.54 -0.72
N LEU A 572 27.31 17.93 -0.07
CA LEU A 572 27.45 16.75 0.78
C LEU A 572 26.93 15.46 0.11
N THR A 573 26.56 15.52 -1.17
CA THR A 573 25.91 14.36 -1.83
C THR A 573 26.89 13.31 -2.34
N ALA A 574 28.19 13.59 -2.31
CA ALA A 574 29.24 12.65 -2.71
C ALA A 574 29.73 11.74 -1.57
N GLY A 575 29.18 11.87 -0.36
CA GLY A 575 29.72 11.24 0.85
C GLY A 575 30.73 12.14 1.54
#